data_AF-A0AB34KRA7-F1
#
_entry.id   AF-A0AB34KRA7-F1
#
_cell.length_a   1.000
_cell.length_b   1.000
_cell.length_c   1.000
_cell.angle_alpha   90.00
_cell.angle_beta   90.00
_cell.angle_gamma   90.00
#
_symmetry.space_group_name_H-M   'P 1'
#
loop_
_entity.id
_entity.type
_entity.pdbx_description
1 polymer ?
#
loop_
_entity_poly.entity_id
_entity_poly.type
_entity_poly.pdbx_seq_one_letter_code
_entity_poly.pdbx_strand_id
1 'polypeptide(L)'
;MAETGAQQSSLKQFLASIATIKGDLSNITAPPFVLADKSTTEFPRYWIEHPDLFVAPTHEPSPEKRLLAVLKWFLASLRGQQYAGRSPSDGVKKPLNAFLGEVFVGELGDPGEETRLVSEQVSHHPPVTACYLWNAKHGVRAEGFTRQEITFSGSVNVRQTGHAVLRLDEWEEDYLVPLPDVKVKGILTGGPYPELSGTYRIVSSSGCVAEVDFTGKGVLGLGGQKNHVQAAVYGASNEGEAKKKPLYSAEGNWTESFTFTDSEGKTIETYDVASAPVTECRTAPLDE
;
A
#
# COMPACT_ATOMS: atom_id res chain seq x y z
N MET A 1 10.13 -0.95 18.85
CA MET A 1 10.12 -2.44 18.84
C MET A 1 10.84 -3.03 20.05
N ALA A 2 12.10 -2.69 20.34
CA ALA A 2 12.78 -3.13 21.57
C ALA A 2 13.15 -1.93 22.44
N GLU A 3 12.46 -1.77 23.56
CA GLU A 3 12.58 -0.66 24.51
C GLU A 3 13.53 -0.99 25.67
N THR A 4 13.77 -2.29 25.90
CA THR A 4 14.67 -2.76 26.96
C THR A 4 15.89 -3.49 26.39
N GLY A 5 16.97 -3.55 27.15
CA GLY A 5 18.15 -4.35 26.78
C GLY A 5 17.83 -5.83 26.58
N ALA A 6 16.85 -6.37 27.32
CA ALA A 6 16.37 -7.73 27.16
C ALA A 6 15.67 -7.94 25.81
N GLN A 7 14.79 -7.01 25.40
CA GLN A 7 14.13 -7.07 24.09
C GLN A 7 15.15 -6.93 22.94
N GLN A 8 16.18 -6.10 23.09
CA GLN A 8 17.24 -5.97 22.08
C GLN A 8 18.05 -7.26 21.93
N SER A 9 18.34 -7.96 23.04
CA SER A 9 18.98 -9.27 23.01
C SER A 9 18.10 -10.32 22.33
N SER A 10 16.82 -10.38 22.68
CA SER A 10 15.84 -11.28 22.06
C SER A 10 15.68 -11.02 20.57
N LEU A 11 15.66 -9.76 20.14
CA LEU A 11 15.61 -9.40 18.72
C LEU A 11 16.87 -9.86 17.97
N LYS A 12 18.06 -9.68 18.54
CA LYS A 12 19.31 -10.17 17.93
C LYS A 12 19.31 -11.69 17.77
N GLN A 13 18.85 -12.41 18.79
CA GLN A 13 18.70 -13.87 18.73
C GLN A 13 17.69 -14.29 17.66
N PHE A 14 16.55 -13.60 17.59
CA PHE A 14 15.54 -13.82 16.56
C PHE A 14 16.12 -13.62 15.15
N LEU A 15 16.81 -12.50 14.90
CA LEU A 15 17.45 -12.22 13.61
C LEU A 15 18.52 -13.25 13.25
N ALA A 16 19.32 -13.68 14.21
CA ALA A 16 20.31 -14.74 14.01
C ALA A 16 19.63 -16.07 13.61
N SER A 17 18.46 -16.37 14.19
CA SER A 17 17.71 -17.58 13.86
C SER A 17 17.13 -17.56 12.45
N ILE A 18 16.58 -16.43 11.99
CA ILE A 18 16.02 -16.34 10.63
C ILE A 18 17.10 -16.24 9.55
N ALA A 19 18.30 -15.76 9.90
CA ALA A 19 19.44 -15.69 8.98
C ALA A 19 19.95 -17.07 8.53
N THR A 20 19.68 -18.14 9.29
CA THR A 20 20.07 -19.50 8.92
C THR A 20 19.01 -20.22 8.07
N ILE A 21 17.80 -19.68 7.99
CA ILE A 21 16.68 -20.28 7.27
C ILE A 21 16.76 -19.87 5.79
N LYS A 22 16.69 -20.87 4.91
CA LYS A 22 16.58 -20.66 3.47
C LYS A 22 15.12 -20.81 3.06
N GLY A 23 14.56 -19.80 2.38
CA GLY A 23 13.20 -19.82 1.86
C GLY A 23 12.24 -18.88 2.60
N ASP A 24 10.95 -19.19 2.50
CA ASP A 24 9.85 -18.36 3.01
C ASP A 24 9.75 -18.42 4.55
N LEU A 25 9.62 -17.25 5.16
CA LEU A 25 9.61 -16.98 6.59
C LEU A 25 8.22 -16.57 7.10
N SER A 26 7.19 -16.64 6.25
CA SER A 26 5.83 -16.20 6.58
C SER A 26 5.26 -16.85 7.85
N ASN A 27 5.69 -18.08 8.16
CA ASN A 27 5.23 -18.85 9.33
C ASN A 27 6.16 -18.79 10.54
N ILE A 28 7.17 -17.91 10.55
CA ILE A 28 8.09 -17.82 11.68
C ILE A 28 7.41 -17.15 12.88
N THR A 29 7.55 -17.79 14.05
CA THR A 29 7.16 -17.24 15.34
C THR A 29 8.12 -16.13 15.73
N ALA A 30 7.61 -14.91 15.71
CA ALA A 30 8.37 -13.73 16.10
C ALA A 30 8.08 -13.36 17.57
N PRO A 31 9.02 -12.70 18.29
CA PRO A 31 8.79 -12.28 19.66
C PRO A 31 7.54 -11.38 19.80
N PRO A 32 6.77 -11.45 20.90
CA PRO A 32 5.51 -10.69 21.03
C PRO A 32 5.65 -9.18 20.79
N PHE A 33 6.77 -8.58 21.18
CA PHE A 33 7.01 -7.14 21.00
C PHE A 33 7.16 -6.70 19.53
N VAL A 34 7.38 -7.64 18.60
CA VAL A 34 7.42 -7.35 17.15
C VAL A 34 6.08 -7.56 16.46
N LEU A 35 5.09 -8.13 17.15
CA LEU A 35 3.76 -8.40 16.59
C LEU A 35 2.85 -7.18 16.72
N ALA A 36 2.08 -6.91 15.67
CA ALA A 36 0.95 -6.01 15.69
C ALA A 36 -0.25 -6.71 16.34
N ASP A 37 -1.24 -5.90 16.70
CA ASP A 37 -2.55 -6.30 17.21
C ASP A 37 -3.59 -6.46 16.08
N LYS A 38 -3.13 -6.47 14.82
CA LYS A 38 -3.97 -6.49 13.62
C LYS A 38 -3.69 -7.73 12.79
N SER A 39 -4.75 -8.37 12.32
CA SER A 39 -4.66 -9.50 11.40
C SER A 39 -4.38 -9.03 9.97
N THR A 40 -3.78 -9.91 9.15
CA THR A 40 -3.61 -9.65 7.71
C THR A 40 -4.94 -9.41 7.00
N THR A 41 -6.05 -9.98 7.48
CA THR A 41 -7.40 -9.74 6.93
C THR A 41 -7.90 -8.31 7.12
N GLU A 42 -7.38 -7.57 8.11
CA GLU A 42 -7.75 -6.17 8.33
C GLU A 42 -7.05 -5.21 7.35
N PHE A 43 -5.94 -5.62 6.72
CA PHE A 43 -5.09 -4.73 5.91
C PHE A 43 -5.79 -4.12 4.70
N PRO A 44 -6.71 -4.82 4.00
CA PRO A 44 -7.45 -4.22 2.90
C PRO A 44 -8.18 -2.92 3.25
N ARG A 45 -8.51 -2.64 4.52
CA ARG A 45 -9.14 -1.36 4.92
C ARG A 45 -8.26 -0.14 4.63
N TYR A 46 -6.94 -0.31 4.63
CA TYR A 46 -5.98 0.78 4.39
C TYR A 46 -6.08 1.35 2.97
N TRP A 47 -6.69 0.60 2.03
CA TRP A 47 -7.02 1.10 0.70
C TRP A 47 -8.14 2.14 0.70
N ILE A 48 -8.97 2.22 1.76
CA ILE A 48 -10.15 3.10 1.81
C ILE A 48 -10.17 4.00 3.06
N GLU A 49 -9.04 4.15 3.76
CA GLU A 49 -8.90 5.10 4.89
C GLU A 49 -9.15 6.57 4.50
N HIS A 50 -9.05 6.88 3.22
CA HIS A 50 -9.48 8.14 2.61
C HIS A 50 -10.62 7.85 1.63
N PRO A 51 -11.89 7.71 2.11
CA PRO A 51 -13.02 7.39 1.24
C PRO A 51 -13.23 8.43 0.12
N ASP A 52 -12.91 9.69 0.40
CA ASP A 52 -12.93 10.79 -0.55
C ASP A 52 -11.99 10.55 -1.73
N LEU A 53 -10.77 10.05 -1.49
CA LEU A 53 -9.83 9.69 -2.56
C LEU A 53 -10.27 8.45 -3.32
N PHE A 54 -10.91 7.48 -2.66
CA PHE A 54 -11.42 6.28 -3.32
C PHE A 54 -12.54 6.60 -4.32
N VAL A 55 -13.43 7.55 -3.99
CA VAL A 55 -14.52 7.98 -4.88
C VAL A 55 -14.11 9.08 -5.86
N ALA A 56 -13.05 9.84 -5.60
CA ALA A 56 -12.62 10.95 -6.45
C ALA A 56 -12.56 10.63 -7.97
N PRO A 57 -12.05 9.46 -8.43
CA PRO A 57 -12.01 9.14 -9.85
C PRO A 57 -13.39 9.08 -10.53
N THR A 58 -14.47 8.82 -9.79
CA THR A 58 -15.83 8.76 -10.37
C THR A 58 -16.29 10.12 -10.86
N HIS A 59 -15.73 11.21 -10.32
CA HIS A 59 -16.13 12.58 -10.61
C HIS A 59 -15.32 13.24 -11.74
N GLU A 60 -14.37 12.53 -12.33
CA GLU A 60 -13.47 13.07 -13.35
C GLU A 60 -13.90 12.61 -14.77
N PRO A 61 -14.27 13.53 -15.69
CA PRO A 61 -14.75 13.14 -17.02
C PRO A 61 -13.64 12.76 -18.00
N SER A 62 -12.40 13.23 -17.78
CA SER A 62 -11.24 12.90 -18.63
C SER A 62 -10.58 11.61 -18.13
N PRO A 63 -10.32 10.62 -19.01
CA PRO A 63 -9.59 9.39 -18.63
C PRO A 63 -8.24 9.66 -17.99
N GLU A 64 -7.52 10.69 -18.46
CA GLU A 64 -6.21 11.08 -17.95
C GLU A 64 -6.31 11.66 -16.52
N LYS A 65 -7.34 12.47 -16.26
CA LYS A 65 -7.61 13.00 -14.92
C LYS A 65 -8.13 11.92 -13.97
N ARG A 66 -8.95 10.97 -14.45
CA ARG A 66 -9.35 9.81 -13.65
C ARG A 66 -8.14 8.99 -13.23
N LEU A 67 -7.22 8.70 -14.15
CA LEU A 67 -5.99 7.98 -13.82
C LEU A 67 -5.09 8.78 -12.85
N LEU A 68 -5.05 10.11 -12.96
CA LEU A 68 -4.35 10.97 -11.99
C LEU A 68 -4.97 10.84 -10.58
N ALA A 69 -6.30 10.82 -10.48
CA ALA A 69 -7.01 10.59 -9.22
C ALA A 69 -6.76 9.18 -8.66
N VAL A 70 -6.76 8.16 -9.50
CA VAL A 70 -6.42 6.77 -9.12
C VAL A 70 -4.98 6.68 -8.62
N LEU A 71 -4.03 7.37 -9.28
CA LEU A 71 -2.64 7.46 -8.84
C LEU A 71 -2.53 8.12 -7.45
N LYS A 72 -3.24 9.22 -7.23
CA LYS A 72 -3.29 9.88 -5.91
C LYS A 72 -3.82 8.95 -4.82
N TRP A 73 -4.94 8.29 -5.08
CA TRP A 73 -5.53 7.31 -4.18
C TRP A 73 -4.54 6.18 -3.84
N PHE A 74 -3.92 5.59 -4.87
CA PHE A 74 -2.90 4.56 -4.70
C PHE A 74 -1.76 5.04 -3.79
N LEU A 75 -1.13 6.18 -4.11
CA LEU A 75 -0.01 6.72 -3.35
C LEU A 75 -0.38 7.09 -1.91
N ALA A 76 -1.55 7.71 -1.71
CA ALA A 76 -2.03 8.09 -0.38
C ALA A 76 -2.29 6.89 0.52
N SER A 77 -2.74 5.76 -0.04
CA SER A 77 -3.01 4.53 0.73
C SER A 77 -1.75 3.81 1.22
N LEU A 78 -0.59 4.05 0.61
CA LEU A 78 0.66 3.33 0.91
C LEU A 78 1.08 3.48 2.38
N ARG A 79 0.97 4.69 2.94
CA ARG A 79 1.36 4.92 4.34
C ARG A 79 0.55 4.04 5.30
N GLY A 80 -0.77 4.02 5.15
CA GLY A 80 -1.67 3.16 5.93
C GLY A 80 -1.33 1.68 5.76
N GLN A 81 -1.17 1.23 4.51
CA GLN A 81 -0.86 -0.17 4.19
C GLN A 81 0.47 -0.65 4.79
N GLN A 82 1.52 0.17 4.68
CA GLN A 82 2.87 -0.24 5.07
C GLN A 82 3.15 -0.10 6.58
N TYR A 83 2.44 0.80 7.27
CA TYR A 83 2.55 0.96 8.72
C TYR A 83 1.38 0.35 9.50
N ALA A 84 0.40 -0.23 8.83
CA ALA A 84 -0.84 -0.71 9.44
C ALA A 84 -1.51 0.37 10.31
N GLY A 85 -1.62 1.59 9.79
CA GLY A 85 -2.21 2.75 10.50
C GLY A 85 -1.39 3.28 11.68
N ARG A 86 -0.19 2.74 11.93
CA ARG A 86 0.71 3.22 12.99
C ARG A 86 1.44 4.48 12.55
N SER A 87 1.85 5.30 13.52
CA SER A 87 2.78 6.40 13.22
C SER A 87 4.14 5.83 12.77
N PRO A 88 4.82 6.45 11.78
CA PRO A 88 6.19 6.07 11.42
C PRO A 88 7.18 6.05 12.58
N SER A 89 6.94 6.86 13.63
CA SER A 89 7.75 6.88 14.86
C SER A 89 7.70 5.57 15.65
N ASP A 90 6.59 4.83 15.54
CA ASP A 90 6.35 3.62 16.32
C ASP A 90 7.00 2.38 15.66
N GLY A 91 7.45 2.57 14.41
CA GLY A 91 8.02 1.53 13.55
C GLY A 91 6.98 0.53 13.05
N VAL A 92 7.42 -0.33 12.14
CA VAL A 92 6.58 -1.42 11.62
C VAL A 92 6.57 -2.61 12.57
N LYS A 93 5.44 -3.31 12.58
CA LYS A 93 5.24 -4.57 13.29
C LYS A 93 4.70 -5.63 12.35
N LYS A 94 5.00 -6.90 12.63
CA LYS A 94 4.50 -8.04 11.86
C LYS A 94 3.01 -8.25 12.20
N PRO A 95 2.09 -8.25 11.22
CA PRO A 95 0.68 -8.57 11.49
C PRO A 95 0.50 -9.98 12.03
N LEU A 96 -0.64 -10.22 12.67
CA LEU A 96 -1.06 -11.57 13.02
C LEU A 96 -1.30 -12.36 11.73
N ASN A 97 -0.77 -13.58 11.68
CA ASN A 97 -1.00 -14.47 10.55
C ASN A 97 -2.45 -14.95 10.61
N ALA A 98 -3.26 -14.59 9.61
CA ALA A 98 -4.65 -15.04 9.56
C ALA A 98 -4.76 -16.57 9.37
N PHE A 99 -5.77 -17.16 10.00
CA PHE A 99 -6.14 -18.55 9.78
C PHE A 99 -7.02 -18.70 8.52
N LEU A 100 -7.07 -19.89 7.93
CA LEU A 100 -7.91 -20.15 6.74
C LEU A 100 -9.39 -19.87 7.03
N GLY A 101 -10.03 -19.04 6.19
CA GLY A 101 -11.43 -18.66 6.33
C GLY A 101 -11.67 -17.54 7.35
N GLU A 102 -10.62 -16.92 7.88
CA GLU A 102 -10.77 -15.70 8.67
C GLU A 102 -11.33 -14.57 7.80
N VAL A 103 -12.33 -13.86 8.31
CA VAL A 103 -13.04 -12.79 7.59
C VAL A 103 -12.97 -11.48 8.38
N PHE A 104 -12.78 -10.38 7.66
CA PHE A 104 -12.94 -9.02 8.17
C PHE A 104 -13.96 -8.27 7.31
N VAL A 105 -14.93 -7.63 7.96
CA VAL A 105 -15.95 -6.78 7.32
C VAL A 105 -15.94 -5.43 8.01
N GLY A 106 -15.98 -4.34 7.25
CA GLY A 106 -16.02 -3.01 7.81
C GLY A 106 -16.54 -1.96 6.84
N GLU A 107 -16.76 -0.76 7.37
CA GLU A 107 -17.24 0.39 6.61
C GLU A 107 -16.57 1.69 7.10
N LEU A 108 -16.39 2.63 6.17
CA LEU A 108 -15.77 3.94 6.37
C LEU A 108 -16.62 5.01 5.70
N GLY A 109 -16.58 6.23 6.21
CA GLY A 109 -17.32 7.38 5.67
C GLY A 109 -18.66 7.61 6.35
N ASP A 110 -19.42 8.58 5.87
CA ASP A 110 -20.67 9.01 6.50
C ASP A 110 -21.84 8.06 6.20
N PRO A 111 -22.82 7.93 7.12
CA PRO A 111 -24.01 7.13 6.88
C PRO A 111 -24.73 7.46 5.56
N GLY A 112 -24.97 6.45 4.73
CA GLY A 112 -25.56 6.58 3.39
C GLY A 112 -24.58 6.92 2.26
N GLU A 113 -23.31 7.17 2.57
CA GLU A 113 -22.21 7.34 1.60
C GLU A 113 -21.04 6.40 1.91
N GLU A 114 -21.25 5.36 2.70
CA GLU A 114 -20.16 4.55 3.21
C GLU A 114 -19.44 3.78 2.11
N THR A 115 -18.12 3.78 2.18
CA THR A 115 -17.28 2.82 1.48
C THR A 115 -17.10 1.59 2.37
N ARG A 116 -17.43 0.42 1.84
CA ARG A 116 -17.47 -0.84 2.58
C ARG A 116 -16.38 -1.77 2.10
N LEU A 117 -16.01 -2.71 2.96
CA LEU A 117 -15.10 -3.80 2.60
C LEU A 117 -15.53 -5.14 3.18
N VAL A 118 -15.15 -6.19 2.46
CA VAL A 118 -15.01 -7.56 2.96
C VAL A 118 -13.63 -8.08 2.56
N SER A 119 -13.00 -8.82 3.45
CA SER A 119 -11.69 -9.43 3.27
C SER A 119 -11.70 -10.82 3.87
N GLU A 120 -11.11 -11.79 3.19
CA GLU A 120 -11.05 -13.19 3.60
C GLU A 120 -9.66 -13.77 3.39
N GLN A 121 -9.19 -14.55 4.36
CA GLN A 121 -8.01 -15.39 4.21
C GLN A 121 -8.37 -16.66 3.44
N VAL A 122 -8.29 -16.60 2.11
CA VAL A 122 -8.68 -17.70 1.20
C VAL A 122 -7.65 -18.83 1.11
N SER A 123 -6.43 -18.63 1.62
CA SER A 123 -5.42 -19.68 1.73
C SER A 123 -4.48 -19.42 2.91
N HIS A 124 -4.03 -20.49 3.58
CA HIS A 124 -3.05 -20.40 4.67
C HIS A 124 -1.65 -20.88 4.25
N HIS A 125 -1.56 -21.84 3.33
CA HIS A 125 -0.27 -22.39 2.85
C HIS A 125 -0.29 -22.53 1.32
N PRO A 126 0.17 -21.50 0.57
CA PRO A 126 0.73 -20.23 1.05
C PRO A 126 -0.34 -19.25 1.56
N PRO A 127 0.02 -18.23 2.36
CA PRO A 127 -0.94 -17.23 2.85
C PRO A 127 -1.45 -16.36 1.69
N VAL A 128 -2.77 -16.33 1.50
CA VAL A 128 -3.46 -15.46 0.53
C VAL A 128 -4.65 -14.80 1.20
N THR A 129 -4.69 -13.47 1.13
CA THR A 129 -5.83 -12.65 1.54
C THR A 129 -6.46 -12.07 0.29
N ALA A 130 -7.78 -12.24 0.12
CA ALA A 130 -8.56 -11.63 -0.94
C ALA A 130 -9.52 -10.60 -0.33
N CYS A 131 -9.89 -9.58 -1.09
CA CYS A 131 -10.81 -8.55 -0.64
C CYS A 131 -11.70 -8.02 -1.76
N TYR A 132 -12.80 -7.40 -1.33
CA TYR A 132 -13.70 -6.63 -2.16
C TYR A 132 -14.08 -5.35 -1.41
N LEU A 133 -13.89 -4.20 -2.05
CA LEU A 133 -14.13 -2.86 -1.53
C LEU A 133 -15.14 -2.18 -2.44
N TRP A 134 -16.11 -1.43 -1.92
CA TRP A 134 -17.07 -0.73 -2.79
C TRP A 134 -17.71 0.48 -2.13
N ASN A 135 -18.10 1.44 -2.97
CA ASN A 135 -19.02 2.50 -2.63
C ASN A 135 -20.20 2.46 -3.62
N ALA A 136 -21.38 2.07 -3.14
CA ALA A 136 -22.55 1.87 -3.99
C ALA A 136 -23.11 3.19 -4.54
N LYS A 137 -23.01 4.28 -3.77
CA LYS A 137 -23.54 5.59 -4.16
C LYS A 137 -22.75 6.21 -5.30
N HIS A 138 -21.42 6.08 -5.25
CA HIS A 138 -20.52 6.64 -6.25
C HIS A 138 -20.21 5.68 -7.42
N GLY A 139 -20.67 4.42 -7.35
CA GLY A 139 -20.46 3.44 -8.42
C GLY A 139 -18.99 3.08 -8.62
N VAL A 140 -18.24 2.93 -7.52
CA VAL A 140 -16.84 2.49 -7.54
C VAL A 140 -16.66 1.20 -6.73
N ARG A 141 -15.91 0.25 -7.28
CA ARG A 141 -15.57 -1.01 -6.61
C ARG A 141 -14.14 -1.43 -6.91
N ALA A 142 -13.52 -2.12 -5.97
CA ALA A 142 -12.21 -2.74 -6.15
C ALA A 142 -12.25 -4.18 -5.66
N GLU A 143 -11.64 -5.08 -6.42
CA GLU A 143 -11.36 -6.45 -6.00
C GLU A 143 -9.86 -6.70 -6.04
N GLY A 144 -9.35 -7.53 -5.15
CA GLY A 144 -7.93 -7.83 -5.16
C GLY A 144 -7.57 -9.02 -4.29
N PHE A 145 -6.36 -9.53 -4.51
CA PHE A 145 -5.77 -10.52 -3.62
C PHE A 145 -4.26 -10.33 -3.54
N THR A 146 -3.68 -10.79 -2.44
CA THR A 146 -2.24 -10.80 -2.26
C THR A 146 -1.78 -12.09 -1.62
N ARG A 147 -0.76 -12.70 -2.23
CA ARG A 147 0.07 -13.72 -1.63
C ARG A 147 1.37 -13.06 -1.19
N GLN A 148 1.71 -13.23 0.08
CA GLN A 148 2.96 -12.73 0.63
C GLN A 148 4.00 -13.85 0.70
N GLU A 149 5.21 -13.53 0.28
CA GLU A 149 6.40 -14.38 0.48
C GLU A 149 7.44 -13.54 1.23
N ILE A 150 7.85 -14.01 2.40
CA ILE A 150 8.77 -13.26 3.27
C ILE A 150 10.13 -13.95 3.24
N THR A 151 11.19 -13.23 2.91
CA THR A 151 12.57 -13.75 2.95
C THR A 151 13.47 -12.86 3.79
N PHE A 152 14.61 -13.39 4.22
CA PHE A 152 15.61 -12.60 4.95
C PHE A 152 16.97 -12.65 4.25
N SER A 153 17.52 -11.46 3.94
CA SER A 153 18.82 -11.30 3.30
C SER A 153 19.60 -10.12 3.92
N GLY A 154 19.71 -10.10 5.25
CA GLY A 154 20.20 -8.95 6.03
C GLY A 154 19.13 -7.88 6.30
N SER A 155 18.02 -7.94 5.56
CA SER A 155 16.76 -7.24 5.78
C SER A 155 15.60 -8.21 5.57
N VAL A 156 14.43 -7.92 6.14
CA VAL A 156 13.21 -8.66 5.81
C VAL A 156 12.69 -8.12 4.48
N ASN A 157 12.52 -9.00 3.49
CA ASN A 157 11.94 -8.67 2.20
C ASN A 157 10.58 -9.35 2.11
N VAL A 158 9.55 -8.60 1.76
CA VAL A 158 8.18 -9.07 1.56
C VAL A 158 7.88 -8.90 0.08
N ARG A 159 7.82 -10.02 -0.62
CA ARG A 159 7.38 -10.05 -2.01
C ARG A 159 5.87 -10.18 -2.04
N GLN A 160 5.20 -9.31 -2.79
CA GLN A 160 3.75 -9.33 -2.94
C GLN A 160 3.41 -9.87 -4.34
N THR A 161 2.74 -11.02 -4.39
CA THR A 161 2.22 -11.59 -5.63
C THR A 161 0.71 -11.46 -5.65
N GLY A 162 0.18 -10.72 -6.62
CA GLY A 162 -1.23 -10.42 -6.72
C GLY A 162 -1.44 -9.11 -7.43
N HIS A 163 -2.68 -8.65 -7.46
CA HIS A 163 -3.08 -7.37 -8.02
C HIS A 163 -4.44 -6.98 -7.44
N ALA A 164 -4.80 -5.71 -7.64
CA ALA A 164 -6.16 -5.26 -7.49
C ALA A 164 -6.69 -4.74 -8.83
N VAL A 165 -8.01 -4.83 -9.02
CA VAL A 165 -8.74 -4.21 -10.12
C VAL A 165 -9.72 -3.23 -9.51
N LEU A 166 -9.54 -1.94 -9.78
CA LEU A 166 -10.52 -0.89 -9.46
C LEU A 166 -11.42 -0.69 -10.69
N ARG A 167 -12.73 -0.62 -10.50
CA ARG A 167 -13.72 -0.36 -11.54
C ARG A 167 -14.55 0.86 -11.21
N LEU A 168 -14.76 1.70 -12.21
CA LEU A 168 -15.67 2.84 -12.18
C LEU A 168 -16.88 2.52 -13.07
N ASP A 169 -18.05 2.37 -12.46
CA ASP A 169 -19.25 1.88 -13.16
C ASP A 169 -19.77 2.85 -14.21
N GLU A 170 -19.77 4.15 -13.93
CA GLU A 170 -20.23 5.19 -14.87
C GLU A 170 -19.43 5.19 -16.18
N TRP A 171 -18.14 4.87 -16.11
CA TRP A 171 -17.21 4.93 -17.24
C TRP A 171 -16.95 3.56 -17.89
N GLU A 172 -17.47 2.49 -17.28
CA GLU A 172 -17.12 1.09 -17.62
C GLU A 172 -15.60 0.87 -17.70
N GLU A 173 -14.84 1.56 -16.85
CA GLU A 173 -13.37 1.62 -16.91
C GLU A 173 -12.75 0.85 -15.75
N ASP A 174 -11.78 0.00 -16.08
CA ASP A 174 -11.07 -0.86 -15.14
C ASP A 174 -9.59 -0.42 -15.04
N TYR A 175 -9.04 -0.45 -13.84
CA TYR A 175 -7.66 -0.09 -13.54
C TYR A 175 -6.98 -1.26 -12.86
N LEU A 176 -5.91 -1.79 -13.47
CA LEU A 176 -5.04 -2.78 -12.86
C LEU A 176 -4.05 -2.06 -11.94
N VAL A 177 -4.18 -2.30 -10.63
CA VAL A 177 -3.42 -1.63 -9.58
C VAL A 177 -2.38 -2.62 -9.01
N PRO A 178 -1.10 -2.24 -8.95
CA PRO A 178 -0.03 -3.11 -8.48
C PRO A 178 0.04 -3.18 -6.95
N LEU A 179 0.74 -4.20 -6.47
CA LEU A 179 1.10 -4.36 -5.07
C LEU A 179 2.63 -4.28 -4.95
N PRO A 180 3.19 -3.16 -4.44
CA PRO A 180 4.64 -3.01 -4.35
C PRO A 180 5.30 -3.98 -3.38
N ASP A 181 6.49 -4.45 -3.74
CA ASP A 181 7.34 -5.23 -2.85
C ASP A 181 7.91 -4.32 -1.76
N VAL A 182 8.08 -4.88 -0.56
CA VAL A 182 8.45 -4.12 0.63
C VAL A 182 9.75 -4.68 1.20
N LYS A 183 10.68 -3.79 1.54
CA LYS A 183 11.86 -4.14 2.33
C LYS A 183 11.79 -3.46 3.68
N VAL A 184 11.79 -4.23 4.77
CA VAL A 184 11.87 -3.68 6.12
C VAL A 184 13.34 -3.44 6.47
N LYS A 185 13.72 -2.16 6.51
CA LYS A 185 15.06 -1.68 6.88
C LYS A 185 15.10 -1.23 8.33
N GLY A 186 16.30 -0.96 8.85
CA GLY A 186 16.48 -0.35 10.18
C GLY A 186 16.25 -1.28 11.38
N ILE A 187 16.02 -2.58 11.14
CA ILE A 187 15.76 -3.55 12.22
C ILE A 187 16.95 -3.64 13.19
N LEU A 188 18.19 -3.71 12.65
CA LEU A 188 19.41 -3.78 13.47
C LEU A 188 19.72 -2.48 14.22
N THR A 189 19.25 -1.34 13.71
CA THR A 189 19.44 -0.02 14.33
C THR A 189 18.29 0.36 15.28
N GLY A 190 17.32 -0.53 15.50
CA GLY A 190 16.22 -0.36 16.46
C GLY A 190 15.01 0.45 15.96
N GLY A 191 15.07 0.98 14.74
CA GLY A 191 14.02 1.79 14.10
C GLY A 191 13.56 1.16 12.79
N PRO A 192 12.72 0.12 12.83
CA PRO A 192 12.28 -0.61 11.64
C PRO A 192 11.32 0.24 10.80
N TYR A 193 11.58 0.34 9.50
CA TYR A 193 10.70 1.07 8.57
C TYR A 193 10.54 0.31 7.25
N PRO A 194 9.37 0.43 6.58
CA PRO A 194 9.16 -0.11 5.26
C PRO A 194 9.80 0.81 4.22
N GLU A 195 10.40 0.21 3.21
CA GLU A 195 10.92 0.89 2.03
C GLU A 195 10.42 0.14 0.79
N LEU A 196 9.76 0.88 -0.12
CA LEU A 196 9.33 0.38 -1.42
C LEU A 196 10.45 0.56 -2.44
N SER A 197 10.52 -0.32 -3.45
CA SER A 197 11.51 -0.18 -4.51
C SER A 197 11.04 -0.81 -5.81
N GLY A 198 11.44 -0.21 -6.93
CA GLY A 198 11.16 -0.73 -8.27
C GLY A 198 10.13 0.10 -9.03
N THR A 199 9.91 -0.31 -10.28
CA THR A 199 8.98 0.34 -11.21
C THR A 199 7.70 -0.47 -11.32
N TYR A 200 6.57 0.22 -11.14
CA TYR A 200 5.24 -0.35 -11.21
C TYR A 200 4.37 0.44 -12.19
N ARG A 201 3.26 -0.15 -12.62
CA ARG A 201 2.31 0.50 -13.53
C ARG A 201 0.89 0.35 -13.02
N ILE A 202 0.12 1.44 -13.08
CA ILE A 202 -1.33 1.42 -13.02
C ILE A 202 -1.82 1.52 -14.46
N VAL A 203 -2.51 0.50 -14.94
CA VAL A 203 -2.95 0.40 -16.34
C VAL A 203 -4.46 0.53 -16.39
N SER A 204 -4.96 1.50 -17.16
CA SER A 204 -6.39 1.67 -17.39
C SER A 204 -6.85 1.00 -18.69
N SER A 205 -8.08 0.48 -18.71
CA SER A 205 -8.75 0.01 -19.92
C SER A 205 -9.00 1.11 -20.97
N SER A 206 -8.91 2.39 -20.61
CA SER A 206 -8.91 3.50 -21.58
C SER A 206 -7.60 3.65 -22.37
N GLY A 207 -6.57 2.86 -22.02
CA GLY A 207 -5.23 2.94 -22.61
C GLY A 207 -4.29 3.92 -21.91
N CYS A 208 -4.77 4.67 -20.92
CA CYS A 208 -3.91 5.52 -20.09
C CYS A 208 -3.07 4.65 -19.13
N VAL A 209 -1.82 5.07 -18.88
CA VAL A 209 -0.89 4.36 -17.99
C VAL A 209 -0.18 5.33 -17.05
N ALA A 210 -0.13 4.99 -15.77
CA ALA A 210 0.71 5.66 -14.79
C ALA A 210 1.91 4.77 -14.48
N GLU A 211 3.12 5.26 -14.68
CA GLU A 211 4.35 4.60 -14.24
C GLU A 211 4.75 5.17 -12.88
N VAL A 212 5.14 4.31 -11.94
CA VAL A 212 5.48 4.67 -10.57
C VAL A 212 6.82 4.04 -10.20
N ASP A 213 7.81 4.88 -9.91
CA ASP A 213 9.15 4.50 -9.51
C ASP A 213 9.37 4.78 -8.02
N PHE A 214 9.54 3.72 -7.24
CA PHE A 214 9.93 3.83 -5.85
C PHE A 214 11.44 3.71 -5.71
N THR A 215 12.03 4.68 -5.03
CA THR A 215 13.45 4.66 -4.67
C THR A 215 13.62 4.96 -3.18
N GLY A 216 14.75 4.53 -2.65
CA GLY A 216 15.02 4.58 -1.22
C GLY A 216 16.48 4.88 -0.92
N LYS A 217 16.84 4.90 0.36
CA LYS A 217 18.25 5.03 0.74
C LYS A 217 19.08 3.87 0.19
N GLY A 218 20.25 4.19 -0.37
CA GLY A 218 21.21 3.22 -0.91
C GLY A 218 21.74 2.25 0.16
N VAL A 219 22.44 1.21 -0.30
CA VAL A 219 23.13 0.27 0.59
C VAL A 219 24.18 1.05 1.40
N LEU A 220 24.24 0.84 2.73
CA LEU A 220 25.04 1.61 3.70
C LEU A 220 24.56 3.05 3.99
N GLY A 221 23.40 3.47 3.46
CA GLY A 221 22.82 4.79 3.75
C GLY A 221 23.51 5.96 3.04
N LEU A 222 24.38 5.67 2.08
CA LEU A 222 25.02 6.67 1.22
C LEU A 222 24.13 6.93 -0.01
N GLY A 223 23.59 8.15 -0.10
CA GLY A 223 22.73 8.57 -1.21
C GLY A 223 21.29 8.04 -1.16
N GLY A 224 20.41 8.69 -1.92
CA GLY A 224 18.98 8.40 -1.97
C GLY A 224 18.20 9.02 -0.82
N GLN A 225 16.94 9.33 -1.09
CA GLN A 225 15.98 9.79 -0.08
C GLN A 225 15.16 8.59 0.39
N LYS A 226 14.85 8.53 1.70
CA LYS A 226 13.99 7.48 2.24
C LYS A 226 12.58 7.68 1.68
N ASN A 227 11.94 6.60 1.27
CA ASN A 227 10.55 6.55 0.83
C ASN A 227 10.25 7.49 -0.35
N HIS A 228 11.22 7.69 -1.24
CA HIS A 228 11.04 8.53 -2.40
C HIS A 228 10.11 7.84 -3.43
N VAL A 229 9.27 8.65 -4.07
CA VAL A 229 8.43 8.23 -5.18
C VAL A 229 8.49 9.27 -6.29
N GLN A 230 8.59 8.78 -7.52
CA GLN A 230 8.36 9.54 -8.72
C GLN A 230 7.31 8.79 -9.56
N ALA A 231 6.38 9.51 -10.17
CA ALA A 231 5.37 8.92 -11.03
C ALA A 231 5.06 9.82 -12.22
N ALA A 232 4.60 9.21 -13.30
CA ALA A 232 4.26 9.89 -14.55
C ALA A 232 3.02 9.27 -15.18
N VAL A 233 2.08 10.10 -15.61
CA VAL A 233 0.84 9.70 -16.29
C VAL A 233 0.96 9.96 -17.78
N TYR A 234 0.61 8.94 -18.58
CA TYR A 234 0.63 8.97 -20.02
C TYR A 234 -0.77 8.64 -20.58
N GLY A 235 -1.20 9.41 -21.59
CA GLY A 235 -2.45 9.13 -22.29
C GLY A 235 -2.32 7.99 -23.30
N ALA A 236 -3.46 7.48 -23.78
CA ALA A 236 -3.52 6.37 -24.74
C ALA A 236 -2.73 6.62 -26.03
N SER A 237 -2.67 7.87 -26.50
CA SER A 237 -1.92 8.27 -27.70
C SER A 237 -0.40 8.10 -27.58
N ASN A 238 0.11 7.90 -26.36
CA ASN A 238 1.55 7.86 -26.11
C ASN A 238 2.12 6.43 -26.26
N GLU A 239 1.33 5.41 -26.61
CA GLU A 239 1.84 4.08 -26.94
C GLU A 239 2.67 4.09 -28.25
N GLY A 240 3.91 3.59 -28.18
CA GLY A 240 4.81 3.46 -29.35
C GLY A 240 5.73 4.65 -29.63
N GLU A 241 5.62 5.76 -28.90
CA GLU A 241 6.52 6.91 -29.09
C GLU A 241 7.91 6.70 -28.44
N ALA A 242 8.97 7.08 -29.16
CA ALA A 242 10.36 6.96 -28.69
C ALA A 242 10.69 7.90 -27.50
N LYS A 243 9.91 8.96 -27.30
CA LYS A 243 9.99 9.87 -26.14
C LYS A 243 8.59 10.29 -25.72
N LYS A 244 7.96 9.52 -24.82
CA LYS A 244 6.65 9.86 -24.27
C LYS A 244 6.78 11.08 -23.36
N LYS A 245 6.11 12.18 -23.69
CA LYS A 245 5.99 13.32 -22.77
C LYS A 245 4.88 13.00 -21.74
N PRO A 246 5.14 13.05 -20.42
CA PRO A 246 4.10 12.84 -19.43
C PRO A 246 3.08 13.99 -19.46
N LEU A 247 1.81 13.63 -19.29
CA LEU A 247 0.71 14.58 -19.15
C LEU A 247 0.70 15.19 -17.74
N TYR A 248 0.99 14.35 -16.75
CA TYR A 248 1.12 14.71 -15.35
C TYR A 248 2.28 13.97 -14.74
N SER A 249 2.90 14.56 -13.71
CA SER A 249 3.92 13.89 -12.90
C SER A 249 3.61 14.05 -11.43
N ALA A 250 4.11 13.14 -10.59
CA ALA A 250 4.09 13.23 -9.14
C ALA A 250 5.49 12.95 -8.58
N GLU A 251 5.96 13.72 -7.62
CA GLU A 251 7.26 13.48 -6.99
C GLU A 251 7.24 13.85 -5.51
N GLY A 252 7.92 13.06 -4.68
CA GLY A 252 8.10 13.35 -3.26
C GLY A 252 8.36 12.10 -2.42
N ASN A 253 7.73 12.05 -1.26
CA ASN A 253 7.86 11.00 -0.26
C ASN A 253 6.48 10.41 0.06
N TRP A 254 6.27 9.13 -0.25
CA TRP A 254 4.96 8.47 -0.09
C TRP A 254 4.51 8.30 1.38
N THR A 255 5.37 8.62 2.34
CA THR A 255 5.03 8.65 3.78
C THR A 255 4.84 10.05 4.36
N GLU A 256 5.24 11.10 3.63
CA GLU A 256 5.21 12.49 4.09
C GLU A 256 4.34 13.32 3.17
N SER A 257 4.85 13.70 1.99
CA SER A 257 4.09 14.45 1.00
C SER A 257 4.64 14.26 -0.41
N PHE A 258 3.78 14.44 -1.41
CA PHE A 258 4.16 14.44 -2.82
C PHE A 258 3.41 15.52 -3.59
N THR A 259 4.02 16.02 -4.66
CA THR A 259 3.50 17.13 -5.46
C THR A 259 3.18 16.68 -6.87
N PHE A 260 1.98 16.97 -7.34
CA PHE A 260 1.57 16.78 -8.72
C PHE A 260 1.86 18.01 -9.56
N THR A 261 2.35 17.79 -10.77
CA THR A 261 2.62 18.83 -11.78
C THR A 261 1.99 18.47 -13.12
N ASP A 262 1.64 19.47 -13.91
CA ASP A 262 1.21 19.30 -15.29
C ASP A 262 2.40 19.12 -16.26
N SER A 263 2.10 18.95 -17.55
CA SER A 263 3.10 18.77 -18.60
C SER A 263 4.04 19.96 -18.83
N GLU A 264 3.76 21.12 -18.23
CA GLU A 264 4.60 22.32 -18.24
C GLU A 264 5.43 22.46 -16.96
N GLY A 265 5.26 21.53 -16.01
CA GLY A 265 5.92 21.56 -14.71
C GLY A 265 5.24 22.48 -13.69
N LYS A 266 4.04 22.98 -13.98
CA LYS A 266 3.28 23.81 -13.03
C LYS A 266 2.63 22.91 -11.99
N THR A 267 2.78 23.29 -10.72
CA THR A 267 2.13 22.60 -9.60
C THR A 267 0.61 22.64 -9.74
N ILE A 268 0.00 21.46 -9.71
CA ILE A 268 -1.45 21.26 -9.62
C ILE A 268 -1.85 21.25 -8.14
N GLU A 269 -1.20 20.39 -7.36
CA GLU A 269 -1.43 20.27 -5.91
C GLU A 269 -0.24 19.58 -5.22
N THR A 270 -0.15 19.75 -3.90
CA THR A 270 0.72 18.97 -3.02
C THR A 270 -0.16 18.25 -2.02
N TYR A 271 -0.03 16.93 -1.92
CA TYR A 271 -0.76 16.11 -0.99
C TYR A 271 0.14 15.75 0.21
N ASP A 272 -0.28 16.13 1.41
CA ASP A 272 0.41 15.82 2.67
C ASP A 272 -0.23 14.57 3.30
N VAL A 273 0.41 13.42 3.09
CA VAL A 273 0.00 12.11 3.61
C VAL A 273 0.19 12.01 5.12
N ALA A 274 1.14 12.77 5.68
CA ALA A 274 1.45 12.72 7.11
C ALA A 274 0.34 13.38 7.94
N SER A 275 -0.23 14.47 7.44
CA SER A 275 -1.27 15.24 8.11
C SER A 275 -2.70 14.99 7.61
N ALA A 276 -2.88 14.29 6.50
CA ALA A 276 -4.21 13.94 5.98
C ALA A 276 -5.04 13.17 7.02
N PRO A 277 -6.28 13.61 7.32
CA PRO A 277 -7.15 12.91 8.25
C PRO A 277 -7.54 11.55 7.66
N VAL A 278 -7.44 10.51 8.48
CA VAL A 278 -7.92 9.17 8.14
C VAL A 278 -9.32 8.98 8.70
N THR A 279 -10.15 8.25 7.98
CA THR A 279 -11.48 7.86 8.43
C THR A 279 -11.40 6.56 9.21
N GLU A 280 -12.00 6.53 10.40
CA GLU A 280 -12.05 5.32 11.22
C GLU A 280 -12.91 4.24 10.55
N CYS A 281 -12.39 3.01 10.54
CA CYS A 281 -13.14 1.84 10.12
C CYS A 281 -14.07 1.37 11.22
N ARG A 282 -15.37 1.39 10.93
CA ARG A 282 -16.40 0.83 11.80
C ARG A 282 -16.62 -0.65 11.45
N THR A 283 -16.80 -1.43 12.50
CA THR A 283 -17.09 -2.87 12.43
C THR A 283 -18.29 -3.17 13.32
N ALA A 284 -18.94 -4.31 13.12
CA ALA A 284 -20.00 -4.75 14.04
C ALA A 284 -19.43 -4.90 15.47
N PRO A 285 -20.25 -4.70 16.51
CA PRO A 285 -19.88 -5.03 17.89
C PRO A 285 -19.39 -6.48 18.01
N LEU A 286 -18.44 -6.73 18.93
CA LEU A 286 -17.85 -8.08 19.10
C LEU A 286 -18.84 -9.14 19.60
N ASP A 287 -19.98 -8.71 20.15
CA ASP A 287 -21.05 -9.54 20.69
C ASP A 287 -22.16 -9.89 19.70
N GLU A 288 -22.09 -9.38 18.47
CA GLU A 288 -22.98 -9.69 17.34
C GLU A 288 -22.34 -10.70 16.37
#